data_AF-A0A7C0Z587-F1
#
_entry.id   AF-A0A7C0Z587-F1
#
_cell.length_a   1.000
_cell.length_b   1.000
_cell.length_c   1.000
_cell.angle_alpha   90.00
_cell.angle_beta   90.00
_cell.angle_gamma   90.00
#
_symmetry.space_group_name_H-M   'P 1'
#
loop_
_entity.id
_entity.type
_entity.pdbx_description
1 polymer ?
#
loop_
_entity_poly.entity_id
_entity_poly.type
_entity_poly.pdbx_seq_one_letter_code
_entity_poly.pdbx_strand_id
1 'polypeptide(L)' 'MVDCTFCRIIAKQMPGEIIYEDEEVVAFKDINPQAPVHFLVVPRKH' A
#
# COMPACT_ATOMS: atom_id res chain seq x y z
N MET A 1 -10.38 6.49 13.67
CA MET A 1 -9.76 5.77 12.53
C MET A 1 -9.98 6.57 11.23
N VAL A 2 -9.50 7.81 11.12
CA VAL A 2 -9.77 8.67 9.94
C VAL A 2 -8.48 9.11 9.21
N ASP A 3 -7.29 8.81 9.73
CA ASP A 3 -6.01 9.21 9.13
C ASP A 3 -4.98 8.06 9.08
N CYS A 4 -5.32 6.95 8.42
CA CYS A 4 -4.32 5.93 8.09
C CYS A 4 -3.79 6.17 6.67
N THR A 5 -2.48 6.39 6.55
CA THR A 5 -1.80 6.58 5.26
C THR A 5 -2.01 5.39 4.32
N PHE A 6 -1.93 4.15 4.83
CA PHE A 6 -2.14 2.95 4.00
C PHE A 6 -3.57 2.84 3.50
N CYS A 7 -4.57 3.15 4.33
CA CYS A 7 -5.97 3.17 3.89
C CYS A 7 -6.20 4.20 2.78
N ARG A 8 -5.55 5.37 2.85
CA ARG A 8 -5.62 6.39 1.79
C ARG A 8 -4.95 5.96 0.49
N ILE A 9 -3.85 5.20 0.57
CA ILE A 9 -3.19 4.58 -0.59
C ILE A 9 -4.12 3.52 -1.22
N ILE A 10 -4.67 2.60 -0.42
CA ILE A 10 -5.60 1.55 -0.87
C ILE A 10 -6.86 2.18 -1.50
N ALA A 11 -7.37 3.26 -0.92
CA ALA A 11 -8.51 4.03 -1.44
C ALA A 11 -8.17 4.92 -2.65
N LYS A 12 -6.93 4.89 -3.16
CA LYS A 12 -6.45 5.68 -4.30
C LYS A 12 -6.60 7.20 -4.11
N GLN A 13 -6.59 7.64 -2.85
CA GLN A 13 -6.63 9.07 -2.45
C GLN A 13 -5.23 9.66 -2.26
N MET A 14 -4.21 8.82 -2.27
CA MET A 14 -2.81 9.18 -2.21
C MET A 14 -2.02 8.35 -3.24
N PRO A 15 -0.93 8.89 -3.79
CA PRO A 15 -0.08 8.13 -4.69
C PRO A 15 0.55 6.93 -3.97
N GLY A 16 0.48 5.77 -4.60
CA GLY A 16 1.20 4.55 -4.23
C GLY A 16 1.31 3.68 -5.47
N GLU A 17 2.51 3.23 -5.80
CA GLU A 17 2.74 2.38 -6.97
C GLU A 17 2.28 0.95 -6.64
N ILE A 18 0.99 0.69 -6.88
CA ILE A 18 0.37 -0.63 -6.68
C ILE A 18 0.93 -1.61 -7.71
N ILE A 19 1.52 -2.69 -7.23
CA ILE A 19 2.09 -3.77 -8.05
C ILE A 19 1.23 -5.03 -8.02
N TYR A 20 0.33 -5.15 -7.03
CA TYR A 20 -0.63 -6.25 -6.91
C TYR A 20 -1.82 -5.79 -6.06
N GLU A 21 -3.02 -6.24 -6.40
CA GLU A 21 -4.26 -5.94 -5.68
C GLU A 21 -5.27 -7.07 -5.91
N ASP A 22 -5.78 -7.68 -4.84
CA ASP A 22 -6.86 -8.68 -4.87
C ASP A 22 -7.96 -8.33 -3.84
N GLU A 23 -8.82 -9.27 -3.45
CA GLU A 23 -9.89 -9.03 -2.48
C GLU A 23 -9.42 -8.90 -1.02
N GLU A 24 -8.26 -9.47 -0.68
CA GLU A 24 -7.76 -9.54 0.69
C GLU A 24 -6.63 -8.55 0.96
N VAL A 25 -5.75 -8.33 -0.03
CA VAL A 25 -4.49 -7.59 0.13
C VAL A 25 -4.22 -6.62 -1.02
N VAL A 26 -3.37 -5.63 -0.72
CA VAL A 26 -2.77 -4.72 -1.70
C VAL A 26 -1.26 -4.69 -1.47
N ALA A 27 -0.49 -4.81 -2.54
CA ALA A 27 0.95 -4.63 -2.52
C ALA A 27 1.36 -3.39 -3.32
N PHE A 28 2.25 -2.57 -2.75
CA PHE A 28 2.74 -1.35 -3.38
C PHE A 28 4.20 -1.07 -2.99
N LYS A 29 4.94 -0.37 -3.86
CA LYS A 29 6.35 -0.02 -3.58
C LYS A 29 6.46 0.90 -2.37
N ASP A 30 7.47 0.64 -1.55
CA ASP A 30 7.81 1.55 -0.44
C ASP A 30 8.42 2.85 -1.01
N ILE A 31 8.07 3.99 -0.41
CA ILE A 31 8.60 5.30 -0.81
C ILE A 31 10.07 5.49 -0.37
N ASN A 32 10.51 4.76 0.67
CA ASN A 32 11.86 4.77 1.22
C ASN A 32 12.45 3.34 1.20
N PRO A 33 12.72 2.76 0.02
CA PRO A 33 13.19 1.39 -0.11
C PRO A 33 14.53 1.17 0.60
N GLN A 34 14.64 0.09 1.38
CA GLN A 34 15.89 -0.30 2.10
C GLN A 34 16.67 -1.41 1.37
N ALA A 35 16.15 -1.86 0.23
CA ALA A 35 16.75 -2.89 -0.62
C ALA A 35 16.37 -2.63 -2.08
N PRO A 36 17.09 -3.22 -3.07
CA PRO A 36 16.79 -3.03 -4.50
C PRO A 36 15.36 -3.42 -4.88
N VAL A 37 14.77 -4.38 -4.16
CA VAL A 37 13.36 -4.75 -4.24
C VAL A 37 12.77 -4.60 -2.85
N HIS A 38 11.90 -3.62 -2.66
CA HIS A 38 11.19 -3.40 -1.41
C HIS A 38 9.77 -2.89 -1.69
N PHE A 39 8.79 -3.63 -1.21
CA PHE A 39 7.37 -3.31 -1.31
C PHE A 39 6.66 -3.81 -0.07
N LEU A 40 5.56 -3.16 0.26
CA LEU A 40 4.72 -3.53 1.40
C LEU A 40 3.52 -4.32 0.89
N VAL A 41 3.10 -5.33 1.66
CA VAL A 41 1.84 -6.05 1.45
C VAL A 41 0.97 -5.78 2.67
N VAL A 42 -0.21 -5.19 2.44
CA VAL A 42 -1.10 -4.72 3.51
C VAL A 42 -2.50 -5.29 3.28
N PRO A 43 -3.22 -5.75 4.32
CA PRO A 43 -4.61 -6.17 4.17
C PRO A 43 -5.51 -4.99 3.77
N ARG A 44 -6.58 -5.28 3.04
CA ARG A 44 -7.63 -4.28 2.76
C ARG A 44 -8.38 -3.85 4.01
N LYS A 45 -8.50 -4.74 4.98
CA LYS A 45 -9.14 -4.47 6.26
C LYS A 45 -8.19 -3.69 7.17
N HIS A 46 -8.69 -2.59 7.73
CA HIS A 46 -8.00 -1.79 8.74
C HIS A 46 -8.00 -2.48 10.10
#